data_AF-A0AAD4SW08-F1
#
_entry.id   AF-A0AAD4SW08-F1
#
_cell.length_a   1.000
_cell.length_b   1.000
_cell.length_c   1.000
_cell.angle_alpha   90.00
_cell.angle_beta   90.00
_cell.angle_gamma   90.00
#
_symmetry.space_group_name_H-M   'P 1'
#
loop_
_entity.id
_entity.type
_entity.pdbx_description
1 polymer ?
#
loop_
_entity_poly.entity_id
_entity_poly.type
_entity_poly.pdbx_seq_one_letter_code
_entity_poly.pdbx_strand_id
1 'polypeptide(L)'
;MHTCGGDKVPLRCYGVPKKMVCVRRMGAMQLAMEAWAEWVATKVDPIMKRVFFVTMSPTHMWSREWGPGTEGNCYQQRTPINMEAYCGSGSDLPTMRMVDIILSRLGSKASVLNITQLSDYRKDEHPSVFRKFW
;
A
#
# COMPACT_ATOMS: atom_id res chain seq x y z
N MET A 1 -21.07 -26.06 4.14
CA MET A 1 -20.52 -25.51 2.88
C MET A 1 -20.74 -24.00 2.89
N HIS A 2 -19.70 -23.21 3.20
CA HIS A 2 -19.79 -21.74 3.14
C HIS A 2 -18.95 -21.24 1.97
N THR A 3 -19.65 -20.82 0.92
CA THR A 3 -19.09 -20.11 -0.22
C THR A 3 -18.53 -18.78 0.26
N CYS A 4 -17.29 -18.49 -0.12
CA CYS A 4 -16.62 -17.24 0.21
C CYS A 4 -16.53 -16.39 -1.06
N GLY A 5 -17.42 -15.41 -1.20
CA GLY A 5 -17.30 -14.32 -2.16
C GLY A 5 -16.43 -13.18 -1.60
N GLY A 6 -15.69 -12.52 -2.48
CA GLY A 6 -14.97 -11.27 -2.23
C GLY A 6 -13.51 -11.40 -1.76
N ASP A 7 -12.59 -11.10 -2.66
CA ASP A 7 -11.18 -10.70 -2.48
C ASP A 7 -10.40 -11.34 -1.32
N LYS A 8 -9.93 -12.57 -1.53
CA LYS A 8 -9.05 -13.28 -0.59
C LYS A 8 -7.70 -13.58 -1.25
N VAL A 9 -6.62 -13.13 -0.64
CA VAL A 9 -5.24 -13.39 -1.10
C VAL A 9 -4.72 -14.65 -0.38
N PRO A 10 -4.19 -15.65 -1.10
CA PRO A 10 -3.66 -16.86 -0.49
C PRO A 10 -2.25 -16.63 0.07
N LEU A 11 -2.02 -17.02 1.34
CA LEU A 11 -0.68 -17.14 1.90
C LEU A 11 -0.11 -18.53 1.57
N ARG A 12 1.03 -18.58 0.88
CA ARG A 12 1.69 -19.82 0.43
C ARG A 12 3.09 -19.91 1.04
N CYS A 13 3.37 -20.97 1.79
CA CYS A 13 4.75 -21.41 2.02
C CYS A 13 5.12 -22.39 0.90
N TYR A 14 6.19 -22.14 0.16
CA TYR A 14 6.68 -23.08 -0.85
C TYR A 14 7.07 -24.42 -0.20
N GLY A 15 6.59 -25.54 -0.76
CA GLY A 15 7.06 -26.88 -0.40
C GLY A 15 6.35 -27.61 0.76
N VAL A 16 5.29 -27.04 1.36
CA VAL A 16 4.51 -27.74 2.41
C VAL A 16 3.03 -27.84 2.00
N PRO A 17 2.42 -29.04 1.97
CA PRO A 17 0.98 -29.15 1.81
C PRO A 17 0.29 -28.63 3.07
N LYS A 18 -0.12 -27.36 3.06
CA LYS A 18 -0.95 -26.76 4.11
C LYS A 18 -2.28 -26.29 3.52
N LYS A 19 -3.33 -26.40 4.33
CA LYS A 19 -4.65 -25.83 4.02
C LYS A 19 -4.51 -24.32 3.78
N MET A 20 -5.01 -23.85 2.64
CA MET A 20 -5.10 -22.44 2.33
C MET A 20 -6.14 -21.80 3.25
N VAL A 21 -5.69 -20.95 4.18
CA VAL A 21 -6.57 -20.26 5.12
C VAL A 21 -6.88 -18.87 4.58
N CYS A 22 -8.16 -18.54 4.56
CA CYS A 22 -8.65 -17.23 4.18
C CYS A 22 -8.46 -16.24 5.34
N VAL A 23 -7.63 -15.22 5.14
CA VAL A 23 -7.39 -14.15 6.12
C VAL A 23 -7.92 -12.83 5.57
N ARG A 24 -8.40 -11.93 6.44
CA ARG A 24 -8.79 -10.57 6.04
C ARG A 24 -7.57 -9.83 5.50
N ARG A 25 -7.76 -8.98 4.48
CA ARG A 25 -6.69 -8.19 3.82
C ARG A 25 -5.75 -7.50 4.81
N MET A 26 -6.32 -6.77 5.78
CA MET A 26 -5.58 -6.11 6.87
C MET A 26 -4.73 -7.09 7.69
N GLY A 27 -5.29 -8.22 8.10
CA GLY A 27 -4.58 -9.22 8.90
C GLY A 27 -3.46 -9.91 8.11
N ALA A 28 -3.67 -10.14 6.81
CA ALA A 28 -2.62 -10.67 5.94
C ALA A 28 -1.46 -9.67 5.77
N MET A 29 -1.76 -8.38 5.58
CA MET A 29 -0.74 -7.33 5.49
C MET A 29 0.03 -7.17 6.80
N GLN A 30 -0.66 -7.17 7.94
CA GLN A 30 -0.02 -7.11 9.25
C GLN A 30 0.94 -8.29 9.46
N LEU A 31 0.49 -9.52 9.18
CA LEU A 31 1.32 -10.71 9.33
C LEU A 31 2.58 -10.65 8.44
N ALA A 32 2.45 -10.19 7.20
CA ALA A 32 3.59 -10.03 6.30
C ALA A 32 4.57 -8.95 6.80
N MET A 33 4.05 -7.83 7.27
CA MET A 33 4.86 -6.72 7.79
C MET A 33 5.57 -7.06 9.10
N GLU A 34 4.92 -7.79 10.00
CA GLU A 34 5.54 -8.27 11.25
C GLU A 34 6.70 -9.23 10.95
N ALA A 35 6.51 -10.18 10.04
CA ALA A 35 7.58 -11.11 9.63
C ALA A 35 8.76 -10.37 8.98
N TRP A 36 8.49 -9.38 8.12
CA TRP A 36 9.54 -8.56 7.52
C TRP A 36 10.28 -7.71 8.57
N ALA A 37 9.54 -7.08 9.50
CA ALA A 37 10.13 -6.27 10.55
C ALA A 37 11.02 -7.10 11.49
N GLU A 38 10.59 -8.31 11.86
CA GLU A 38 11.41 -9.23 12.65
C GLU A 38 12.71 -9.61 11.92
N TRP A 39 12.63 -9.86 10.61
CA TRP A 39 13.82 -10.11 9.80
C TRP A 39 14.76 -8.90 9.78
N VAL A 40 14.25 -7.68 9.60
CA VAL A 40 15.06 -6.45 9.65
C VAL A 40 15.70 -6.31 11.03
N ALA A 41 14.93 -6.48 12.09
CA ALA A 41 15.41 -6.35 13.45
C ALA A 41 16.54 -7.33 13.79
N THR A 42 16.50 -8.55 13.25
CA THR A 42 17.45 -9.62 13.60
C THR A 42 18.60 -9.80 12.62
N LYS A 43 18.46 -9.40 11.36
CA LYS A 43 19.44 -9.69 10.29
C LYS A 43 20.12 -8.47 9.68
N VAL A 44 19.59 -7.26 9.90
CA VAL A 44 20.17 -6.03 9.34
C VAL A 44 21.13 -5.39 10.34
N ASP A 45 22.37 -5.22 9.88
CA ASP A 45 23.37 -4.37 10.52
C ASP A 45 23.25 -2.94 9.93
N PRO A 46 22.82 -1.94 10.71
CA PRO A 46 22.61 -0.58 10.24
C PRO A 46 23.92 0.17 9.91
N ILE A 47 25.08 -0.32 10.36
CA ILE A 47 26.39 0.26 10.01
C ILE A 47 26.75 -0.10 8.57
N MET A 48 26.43 -1.33 8.16
CA MET A 48 26.79 -1.89 6.86
C MET A 48 25.70 -1.72 5.80
N LYS A 49 24.43 -1.69 6.20
CA LYS A 49 23.27 -1.70 5.29
C LYS A 49 22.24 -0.65 5.70
N ARG A 50 21.68 0.05 4.71
CA ARG A 50 20.52 0.93 4.91
C ARG A 50 19.27 0.26 4.35
N VAL A 51 18.21 0.28 5.14
CA VAL A 51 16.88 -0.20 4.73
C VAL A 51 15.96 0.99 4.60
N PHE A 52 15.23 1.04 3.49
CA PHE A 52 14.18 2.03 3.26
C PHE A 52 12.84 1.32 3.13
N PHE A 53 11.82 1.89 3.75
CA PHE A 53 10.44 1.49 3.53
C PHE A 53 9.72 2.62 2.81
N VAL A 54 9.21 2.36 1.62
CA VAL A 54 8.41 3.32 0.85
C VAL A 54 6.95 3.12 1.22
N THR A 55 6.28 4.19 1.63
CA THR A 55 4.86 4.12 2.00
C THR A 55 3.98 3.90 0.77
N MET A 56 2.71 3.61 1.00
CA MET A 56 1.76 3.25 -0.04
C MET A 56 1.69 4.28 -1.18
N SER A 57 1.63 3.79 -2.42
CA SER A 57 1.31 4.57 -3.61
C SER A 57 -0.20 4.53 -3.86
N PRO A 58 -0.93 5.65 -3.76
CA PRO A 58 -2.38 5.70 -3.94
C PRO A 58 -2.81 5.35 -5.38
N THR A 59 -4.04 4.84 -5.48
CA THR A 59 -4.72 4.61 -6.77
C THR A 59 -5.89 5.57 -6.93
N HIS A 60 -5.97 6.22 -8.08
CA HIS A 60 -7.01 7.21 -8.39
C HIS A 60 -8.13 6.58 -9.24
N MET A 61 -9.06 5.89 -8.57
CA MET A 61 -10.11 5.13 -9.26
C MET A 61 -11.32 5.96 -9.69
N TRP A 62 -11.69 7.00 -8.93
CA TRP A 62 -12.93 7.75 -9.18
C TRP A 62 -12.70 9.26 -9.14
N SER A 63 -13.02 9.92 -10.25
CA SER A 63 -12.89 11.39 -10.37
C SER A 63 -13.73 12.17 -9.37
N ARG A 64 -14.86 11.60 -8.93
CA ARG A 64 -15.73 12.19 -7.91
C ARG A 64 -15.04 12.50 -6.57
N GLU A 65 -13.91 11.84 -6.26
CA GLU A 65 -13.16 12.08 -5.01
C GLU A 65 -12.52 13.47 -5.00
N TRP A 66 -12.07 13.96 -6.16
CA TRP A 66 -11.45 15.28 -6.32
C TRP A 66 -12.27 16.25 -7.15
N GLY A 67 -13.46 15.84 -7.59
CA GLY A 67 -14.38 16.64 -8.40
C GLY A 67 -15.82 16.14 -8.22
N PRO A 68 -16.54 16.58 -7.18
CA PRO A 68 -17.90 16.12 -6.93
C PRO A 68 -18.82 16.27 -8.16
N GLY A 69 -19.60 15.24 -8.46
CA GLY A 69 -20.47 15.21 -9.64
C GLY A 69 -19.78 14.81 -10.96
N THR A 70 -18.47 14.55 -10.94
CA THR A 70 -17.76 14.01 -12.12
C THR A 70 -17.83 12.47 -12.18
N GLU A 71 -17.76 11.94 -13.40
CA GLU A 71 -17.65 10.51 -13.67
C GLU A 71 -16.29 10.19 -14.29
N GLY A 72 -15.85 8.94 -14.20
CA GLY A 72 -14.54 8.50 -14.71
C GLY A 72 -13.46 8.34 -13.64
N ASN A 73 -12.20 8.43 -14.06
CA ASN A 73 -11.01 8.09 -13.26
C ASN A 73 -9.85 9.07 -13.56
N CYS A 74 -8.60 8.66 -13.30
CA CYS A 74 -7.39 9.44 -13.60
C CYS A 74 -7.07 9.62 -15.11
N TYR A 75 -7.87 9.05 -16.02
CA TYR A 75 -7.70 9.26 -17.45
C TYR A 75 -7.86 10.73 -17.81
N GLN A 76 -6.95 11.21 -18.69
CA GLN A 76 -6.87 12.61 -19.15
C GLN A 76 -6.67 13.67 -18.07
N GLN A 77 -6.34 13.29 -16.83
CA GLN A 77 -5.94 14.26 -15.81
C GLN A 77 -4.52 14.76 -16.13
N ARG A 78 -4.33 16.08 -16.12
CA ARG A 78 -3.05 16.74 -16.49
C ARG A 78 -2.49 17.67 -15.43
N THR A 79 -3.23 17.86 -14.35
CA THR A 79 -2.84 18.72 -13.24
C THR A 79 -3.07 17.98 -11.93
N PRO A 80 -2.26 18.26 -10.91
CA PRO A 80 -2.46 17.71 -9.59
C PRO A 80 -3.79 18.20 -8.98
N ILE A 81 -4.21 17.53 -7.91
CA ILE A 81 -5.29 17.99 -7.05
C ILE A 81 -4.79 19.20 -6.25
N ASN A 82 -5.56 20.27 -6.24
CA ASN A 82 -5.24 21.53 -5.54
C ASN A 82 -6.07 21.74 -4.26
N MET A 83 -6.86 20.74 -3.85
CA MET A 83 -7.61 20.77 -2.60
C MET A 83 -6.66 20.54 -1.42
N GLU A 84 -6.58 21.49 -0.50
CA GLU A 84 -5.77 21.33 0.70
C GLU A 84 -6.23 20.13 1.54
N ALA A 85 -5.27 19.41 2.11
CA ALA A 85 -5.50 18.22 2.93
C ALA A 85 -6.34 17.13 2.25
N TYR A 86 -6.29 17.04 0.92
CA TYR A 86 -6.94 15.95 0.17
C TYR A 86 -6.43 14.59 0.63
N CYS A 87 -7.35 13.67 0.91
CA CYS A 87 -7.06 12.27 1.20
C CYS A 87 -8.10 11.41 0.51
N GLY A 88 -7.71 10.75 -0.59
CA GLY A 88 -8.58 9.90 -1.39
C GLY A 88 -8.78 8.52 -0.74
N SER A 89 -9.72 7.73 -1.27
CA SER A 89 -9.93 6.36 -0.78
C SER A 89 -8.76 5.42 -1.13
N GLY A 90 -7.92 5.82 -2.09
CA GLY A 90 -6.66 5.14 -2.40
C GLY A 90 -5.64 5.18 -1.25
N SER A 91 -5.80 6.08 -0.29
CA SER A 91 -4.98 6.23 0.92
C SER A 91 -5.65 5.51 2.11
N ASP A 92 -5.57 4.17 2.15
CA ASP A 92 -6.09 3.32 3.24
C ASP A 92 -5.42 3.59 4.62
N LEU A 93 -5.98 4.56 5.34
CA LEU A 93 -5.49 5.03 6.64
C LEU A 93 -5.33 3.89 7.68
N PRO A 94 -6.25 2.91 7.81
CA PRO A 94 -6.06 1.75 8.67
C PRO A 94 -4.77 0.97 8.37
N THR A 95 -4.48 0.65 7.10
CA THR A 95 -3.24 -0.05 6.72
C THR A 95 -2.02 0.82 7.03
N MET A 96 -2.07 2.10 6.68
CA MET A 96 -0.95 3.02 6.92
C MET A 96 -0.61 3.11 8.41
N ARG A 97 -1.62 3.23 9.29
CA ARG A 97 -1.43 3.26 10.74
C ARG A 97 -0.83 1.96 11.28
N MET A 98 -1.28 0.81 10.78
CA MET A 98 -0.73 -0.49 11.17
C MET A 98 0.75 -0.59 10.77
N VAL A 99 1.09 -0.18 9.55
CA VAL A 99 2.48 -0.17 9.05
C VAL A 99 3.34 0.77 9.88
N ASP A 100 2.86 1.97 10.21
CA ASP A 100 3.56 2.96 11.05
C ASP A 100 3.87 2.41 12.45
N ILE A 101 2.90 1.73 13.09
CA ILE A 101 3.11 1.07 14.39
C ILE A 101 4.21 0.00 14.30
N ILE A 102 4.30 -0.76 13.21
CA ILE A 102 5.35 -1.76 13.03
C ILE A 102 6.71 -1.11 12.78
N LEU A 103 6.77 -0.10 11.90
CA LEU A 103 8.00 0.58 11.54
C LEU A 103 8.62 1.35 12.72
N SER A 104 7.79 1.98 13.56
CA SER A 104 8.26 2.70 14.75
C SER A 104 9.04 1.81 15.72
N ARG A 105 8.78 0.49 15.74
CA ARG A 105 9.52 -0.49 16.56
C ARG A 105 10.92 -0.78 16.03
N LEU A 106 11.19 -0.51 14.75
CA LEU A 106 12.51 -0.73 14.14
C LEU A 106 13.49 0.40 14.43
N GLY A 107 13.01 1.56 14.88
CA GLY A 107 13.83 2.73 15.16
C GLY A 107 14.68 3.13 13.94
N SER A 108 16.00 3.28 14.14
CA SER A 108 16.93 3.68 13.08
C SER A 108 17.28 2.57 12.08
N LYS A 109 16.84 1.32 12.30
CA LYS A 109 17.15 0.21 11.38
C LYS A 109 16.43 0.31 10.03
N ALA A 110 15.35 1.07 9.96
CA ALA A 110 14.64 1.33 8.71
C ALA A 110 14.27 2.82 8.62
N SER A 111 14.55 3.43 7.47
CA SER A 111 14.14 4.81 7.16
C SER A 111 12.86 4.80 6.34
N VAL A 112 11.88 5.61 6.74
CA VAL A 112 10.59 5.68 6.03
C VAL A 112 10.62 6.79 5.00
N LEU A 113 10.33 6.43 3.75
CA LEU A 113 10.06 7.38 2.66
C LEU A 113 8.55 7.57 2.57
N ASN A 114 8.05 8.58 3.28
CA ASN A 114 6.62 8.91 3.32
C ASN A 114 6.22 9.69 2.07
N ILE A 115 5.78 8.97 1.04
CA ILE A 115 5.37 9.54 -0.25
C ILE A 115 3.85 9.60 -0.41
N THR A 116 3.07 8.96 0.46
CA THR A 116 1.65 8.67 0.20
C THR A 116 0.84 9.93 -0.04
N GLN A 117 0.95 10.93 0.85
CA GLN A 117 0.22 12.18 0.71
C GLN A 117 0.65 12.96 -0.54
N LEU A 118 1.95 13.00 -0.84
CA LEU A 118 2.47 13.67 -2.04
C LEU A 118 1.93 13.01 -3.30
N SER A 119 1.92 11.67 -3.34
CA SER A 119 1.42 10.89 -4.46
C SER A 119 -0.10 10.95 -4.61
N ASP A 120 -0.87 11.14 -3.52
CA ASP A 120 -2.34 11.27 -3.57
C ASP A 120 -2.78 12.56 -4.27
N TYR A 121 -1.93 13.59 -4.31
CA TYR A 121 -2.20 14.77 -5.13
C TYR A 121 -2.01 14.52 -6.63
N ARG A 122 -1.23 13.49 -7.01
CA ARG A 122 -0.73 13.29 -8.39
C ARG A 122 -1.64 12.38 -9.22
N LYS A 123 -2.91 12.75 -9.33
CA LYS A 123 -3.86 12.09 -10.26
C LYS A 123 -3.42 12.17 -11.73
N ASP A 124 -2.54 13.12 -12.05
CA ASP A 124 -1.98 13.40 -13.37
C ASP A 124 -0.80 12.49 -13.76
N GLU A 125 -0.23 11.72 -12.84
CA GLU A 125 0.99 10.92 -13.07
C GLU A 125 0.76 9.41 -13.19
N HIS A 126 -0.48 8.98 -13.40
CA HIS A 126 -0.76 7.57 -13.68
C HIS A 126 -0.48 7.25 -15.16
N PRO A 127 0.15 6.10 -15.49
CA PRO A 127 0.37 5.70 -16.88
C PRO A 127 -0.92 5.59 -17.70
N SER A 128 -2.06 5.38 -17.04
CA SER A 128 -3.38 5.27 -17.65
C SER A 128 -3.39 4.28 -18.83
N VAL A 129 -3.78 4.72 -20.03
CA VAL A 129 -3.79 3.91 -21.26
C VAL A 129 -2.41 3.72 -21.90
N PHE A 130 -1.38 4.42 -21.43
CA PHE A 130 -0.01 4.37 -21.96
C PHE A 130 0.85 3.27 -21.32
N ARG A 131 0.25 2.38 -20.51
CA ARG A 131 0.92 1.16 -20.04
C ARG A 131 1.00 0.12 -21.15
N LYS A 132 2.10 -0.62 -21.20
CA LYS A 132 2.23 -1.78 -22.07
C LYS A 132 1.64 -3.02 -21.39
N PHE A 133 0.82 -3.76 -22.11
CA PHE A 133 0.36 -5.09 -21.72
C PHE A 133 1.20 -6.11 -22.50
N TRP A 134 2.10 -6.79 -21.82
CA TRP A 134 2.87 -7.91 -22.36
C TRP A 134 2.62 -9.14 -21.49
#